data_AF-A0A316JRN9-F1
#
_entry.id   AF-A0A316JRN9-F1
#
_cell.length_a   1.000
_cell.length_b   1.000
_cell.length_c   1.000
_cell.angle_alpha   90.00
_cell.angle_beta   90.00
_cell.angle_gamma   90.00
#
_symmetry.space_group_name_H-M   'P 1'
#
loop_
_entity.id
_entity.type
_entity.pdbx_description
1 polymer ?
#
loop_
_entity_poly.entity_id
_entity_poly.type
_entity_poly.pdbx_seq_one_letter_code
_entity_poly.pdbx_strand_id
1 'polypeptide(L)'
;MAPALLRTLALSLLLPAAVWAQQPVRPMPKLGSCPSGYYSSGGYCQPGASARGAIEKNGSCPSGFYSSGNYCLSSASNQRQAIHKRGSSCPSGWFSSGKYCLQNR
;
A
#
# COMPACT_ATOMS: atom_id res chain seq x y z
N MET A 1 20.83 -6.52 -58.34
CA MET A 1 21.57 -7.01 -57.15
C MET A 1 21.11 -6.19 -55.94
N ALA A 2 20.23 -6.75 -55.10
CA ALA A 2 19.68 -6.08 -53.92
C ALA A 2 20.17 -6.84 -52.67
N PRO A 3 20.71 -6.18 -51.63
CA PRO A 3 21.08 -6.86 -50.41
C PRO A 3 19.85 -6.97 -49.50
N ALA A 4 19.56 -8.21 -49.09
CA ALA A 4 18.54 -8.53 -48.11
C ALA A 4 18.96 -7.99 -46.73
N LEU A 5 18.17 -7.07 -46.18
CA LEU A 5 18.33 -6.58 -44.82
C LEU A 5 17.82 -7.66 -43.85
N LEU A 6 18.75 -8.40 -43.21
CA LEU A 6 18.44 -9.32 -42.12
C LEU A 6 17.83 -8.53 -40.95
N ARG A 7 16.55 -8.77 -40.68
CA ARG A 7 15.84 -8.28 -39.49
C ARG A 7 16.29 -9.10 -38.28
N THR A 8 17.11 -8.52 -37.41
CA THR A 8 17.41 -9.06 -36.09
C THR A 8 16.17 -8.96 -35.21
N LEU A 9 15.52 -10.09 -34.91
CA LEU A 9 14.51 -10.15 -33.85
C LEU A 9 15.21 -10.01 -32.49
N ALA A 10 15.12 -8.83 -31.88
CA ALA A 10 15.50 -8.65 -30.49
C ALA A 10 14.44 -9.31 -29.59
N LEU A 11 14.77 -10.46 -28.99
CA LEU A 11 13.98 -11.06 -27.93
C LEU A 11 14.06 -10.18 -26.68
N SER A 12 13.05 -9.35 -26.46
CA SER A 12 12.89 -8.57 -25.22
C SER A 12 12.55 -9.51 -24.06
N LEU A 13 13.53 -9.74 -23.19
CA LEU A 13 13.35 -10.43 -21.91
C LEU A 13 12.43 -9.57 -21.02
N LEU A 14 11.13 -9.90 -20.97
CA LEU A 14 10.21 -9.35 -19.98
C LEU A 14 10.56 -9.93 -18.61
N LEU A 15 11.34 -9.22 -17.81
CA LEU A 15 11.51 -9.57 -16.40
C LEU A 15 10.16 -9.37 -15.69
N PRO A 16 9.64 -10.39 -14.97
CA PRO A 16 8.47 -10.21 -14.15
C PRO A 16 8.79 -9.20 -13.04
N ALA A 17 8.13 -8.05 -13.08
CA ALA A 17 8.18 -7.09 -11.99
C ALA A 17 7.61 -7.75 -10.74
N ALA A 18 8.41 -7.87 -9.68
CA ALA A 18 7.93 -8.32 -8.39
C ALA A 18 6.85 -7.33 -7.91
N VAL A 19 5.59 -7.77 -7.94
CA VAL A 19 4.47 -6.99 -7.41
C VAL A 19 4.51 -7.11 -5.89
N TRP A 20 5.26 -6.21 -5.25
CA TRP A 20 5.26 -6.13 -3.79
C TRP A 20 3.91 -5.60 -3.29
N ALA A 21 3.41 -6.20 -2.21
CA ALA A 21 2.12 -5.83 -1.65
C ALA A 21 2.17 -4.48 -0.92
N GLN A 22 1.90 -3.39 -1.63
CA GLN A 22 1.84 -2.05 -1.03
C GLN A 22 0.49 -1.81 -0.36
N GLN A 23 0.49 -1.01 0.72
CA GLN A 23 -0.76 -0.58 1.31
C GLN A 23 -1.56 0.24 0.30
N PRO A 24 -2.85 -0.08 0.05
CA PRO A 24 -3.63 0.56 -0.99
C PRO A 24 -3.91 2.03 -0.68
N VAL A 25 -3.76 2.88 -1.70
CA VAL A 25 -4.22 4.27 -1.69
C VAL A 25 -5.67 4.28 -2.14
N ARG A 26 -6.59 4.63 -1.24
CA ARG A 26 -8.03 4.61 -1.52
C ARG A 26 -8.78 5.60 -0.63
N PRO A 27 -9.97 6.05 -1.05
CA PRO A 27 -10.84 6.82 -0.16
C PRO A 27 -11.14 6.06 1.13
N MET A 28 -11.20 6.77 2.25
CA MET A 28 -11.49 6.19 3.56
C MET A 28 -12.47 7.06 4.35
N PRO A 29 -13.27 6.49 5.27
CA PRO A 29 -14.17 7.27 6.13
C PRO A 29 -13.38 8.31 6.91
N LYS A 30 -13.94 9.52 7.05
CA LYS A 30 -13.31 10.62 7.79
C LYS A 30 -13.56 10.45 9.28
N LEU A 31 -12.52 10.04 10.00
CA LEU A 31 -12.48 9.92 11.45
C LEU A 31 -11.72 11.14 11.98
N GLY A 32 -12.37 12.31 12.09
CA GLY A 32 -11.70 13.57 12.47
C GLY A 32 -10.92 14.20 11.30
N SER A 33 -9.63 14.48 11.48
CA SER A 33 -8.80 15.07 10.42
C SER A 33 -8.27 14.01 9.46
N CYS A 34 -8.30 14.32 8.16
CA CYS A 34 -7.73 13.43 7.13
C CYS A 34 -6.21 13.32 7.28
N PRO A 35 -5.62 12.17 6.91
CA PRO A 35 -4.19 11.97 7.02
C PRO A 35 -3.44 12.78 5.94
N SER A 36 -2.14 12.95 6.14
CA SER A 36 -1.28 13.67 5.20
C SER A 36 -1.38 13.10 3.78
N GLY A 37 -1.52 13.99 2.79
CA GLY A 37 -1.70 13.62 1.37
C GLY A 37 -3.15 13.34 0.97
N TYR A 38 -4.10 13.39 1.92
CA TYR A 38 -5.53 13.26 1.66
C TYR A 38 -6.25 14.59 1.93
N TYR A 39 -7.36 14.81 1.23
CA TYR A 39 -8.23 15.96 1.43
C TYR A 39 -9.62 15.51 1.85
N SER A 40 -10.31 16.37 2.61
CA SER A 40 -11.68 16.10 3.04
C SER A 40 -12.65 16.29 1.89
N SER A 41 -13.51 15.31 1.65
CA SER A 41 -14.65 15.41 0.74
C SER A 41 -15.86 14.78 1.42
N GLY A 42 -16.73 15.63 1.97
CA GLY A 42 -17.86 15.21 2.81
C GLY A 42 -17.41 14.35 4.01
N GLY A 43 -18.02 13.18 4.15
CA GLY A 43 -17.72 12.20 5.20
C GLY A 43 -16.49 11.31 4.93
N TYR A 44 -15.69 11.61 3.90
CA TYR A 44 -14.56 10.81 3.47
C TYR A 44 -13.27 11.63 3.32
N CYS A 45 -12.15 10.94 3.37
CA CYS A 45 -10.84 11.44 2.99
C CYS A 45 -10.47 10.85 1.62
N GLN A 46 -10.39 11.72 0.62
CA GLN A 46 -10.02 11.36 -0.76
C GLN A 46 -8.50 11.48 -0.96
N PRO A 47 -7.85 10.54 -1.67
CA PRO A 47 -6.42 10.61 -1.93
C PRO A 47 -6.07 11.73 -2.90
N GLY A 48 -5.10 12.57 -2.53
CA GLY A 48 -4.43 13.48 -3.45
C GLY A 48 -3.24 12.83 -4.16
N ALA A 49 -2.52 13.60 -4.96
CA ALA A 49 -1.37 13.12 -5.72
C ALA A 49 -0.21 12.58 -4.84
N SER A 50 -0.09 13.07 -3.61
CA SER A 50 0.91 12.65 -2.63
C SER A 50 0.37 11.66 -1.58
N ALA A 51 -0.85 11.16 -1.78
CA ALA A 51 -1.46 10.20 -0.86
C ALA A 51 -0.67 8.89 -0.82
N ARG A 52 -0.53 8.35 0.38
CA ARG A 52 0.10 7.06 0.62
C ARG A 52 -0.92 6.10 1.20
N GLY A 53 -0.64 4.81 1.08
CA GLY A 53 -1.51 3.81 1.66
C GLY A 53 -1.76 4.08 3.14
N ALA A 54 -3.03 4.07 3.53
CA ALA A 54 -3.48 4.42 4.87
C ALA A 54 -4.44 3.36 5.39
N ILE A 55 -4.46 3.21 6.72
CA ILE A 55 -5.46 2.42 7.41
C ILE A 55 -5.87 3.13 8.68
N GLU A 56 -7.13 2.98 9.09
CA GLU A 56 -7.64 3.55 10.33
C GLU A 56 -6.82 3.08 11.53
N LYS A 57 -6.52 4.02 12.44
CA LYS A 57 -5.74 3.78 13.64
C LYS A 57 -6.59 3.10 14.72
N ASN A 58 -6.10 1.96 15.22
CA ASN A 58 -6.69 1.21 16.32
C ASN A 58 -5.56 0.85 17.28
N GLY A 59 -5.33 1.72 18.27
CA GLY A 59 -4.16 1.66 19.15
C GLY A 59 -2.88 2.12 18.44
N SER A 60 -1.78 1.39 18.64
CA SER A 60 -0.49 1.69 18.03
C SER A 60 -0.44 1.27 16.56
N CYS A 61 0.15 2.10 15.70
CA CYS A 61 0.34 1.76 14.29
C CYS A 61 1.29 0.57 14.12
N PRO A 62 1.07 -0.28 13.10
CA PRO A 62 1.91 -1.44 12.87
C PRO A 62 3.30 -1.04 12.35
N SER A 63 4.24 -1.97 12.42
CA SER A 63 5.60 -1.77 11.94
C SER A 63 5.62 -1.35 10.46
N GLY A 64 6.37 -0.29 10.14
CA GLY A 64 6.42 0.27 8.77
C GLY A 64 5.35 1.35 8.50
N PHE A 65 4.52 1.68 9.50
CA PHE A 65 3.53 2.74 9.43
C PHE A 65 3.77 3.77 10.53
N TYR A 66 3.35 5.01 10.29
CA TYR A 66 3.42 6.10 11.25
C TYR A 66 2.04 6.72 11.50
N SER A 67 1.85 7.28 12.69
CA SER A 67 0.58 7.92 13.05
C SER A 67 0.39 9.23 12.29
N SER A 68 -0.79 9.42 11.71
CA SER A 68 -1.25 10.67 11.09
C SER A 68 -2.71 10.87 11.46
N GLY A 69 -2.94 11.61 12.55
CA GLY A 69 -4.27 11.73 13.16
C GLY A 69 -4.83 10.36 13.59
N ASN A 70 -6.05 10.07 13.13
CA ASN A 70 -6.75 8.81 13.39
C ASN A 70 -6.43 7.70 12.36
N TYR A 71 -5.30 7.83 11.67
CA TYR A 71 -4.84 6.86 10.68
C TYR A 71 -3.37 6.49 10.87
N CYS A 72 -3.00 5.36 10.29
CA CYS A 72 -1.65 4.89 10.14
C CYS A 72 -1.28 4.97 8.67
N LEU A 73 -0.33 5.86 8.35
CA LEU A 73 0.20 6.05 6.99
C LEU A 73 1.40 5.14 6.75
N SER A 74 1.45 4.54 5.56
CA SER A 74 2.58 3.73 5.14
C SER A 74 3.82 4.59 4.89
N SER A 75 4.97 4.14 5.40
CA SER A 75 6.27 4.74 5.12
C SER A 75 6.71 4.51 3.66
N ALA A 76 7.66 5.31 3.17
CA ALA A 76 8.19 5.22 1.79
C ALA A 76 8.77 3.86 1.46
N SER A 77 9.51 3.33 2.43
CA SER A 77 10.21 2.05 2.35
C SER A 77 9.32 0.86 2.70
N ASN A 78 8.06 1.11 3.11
CA ASN A 78 7.17 0.02 3.50
C ASN A 78 6.44 -0.54 2.28
N GLN A 79 6.75 -1.79 2.00
CA GLN A 79 6.18 -2.59 0.90
C GLN A 79 5.25 -3.69 1.42
N ARG A 80 4.69 -3.47 2.61
CA ARG A 80 3.75 -4.41 3.23
C ARG A 80 2.38 -3.80 3.34
N GLN A 81 1.37 -4.61 3.08
CA GLN A 81 -0.01 -4.30 3.38
C GLN A 81 -0.29 -4.53 4.86
N ALA A 82 -1.15 -3.70 5.45
CA ALA A 82 -1.68 -3.87 6.79
C ALA A 82 -3.20 -3.96 6.76
N ILE A 83 -3.76 -4.89 7.52
CA ILE A 83 -5.20 -5.01 7.76
C ILE A 83 -5.48 -5.02 9.26
N HIS A 84 -6.70 -4.65 9.66
CA HIS A 84 -7.11 -4.82 11.05
C HIS A 84 -7.18 -6.29 11.41
N LYS A 85 -6.64 -6.65 12.57
CA LYS A 85 -6.72 -8.00 13.11
C LYS A 85 -8.16 -8.28 13.54
N ARG A 86 -8.76 -9.31 12.99
CA ARG A 86 -10.11 -9.79 13.38
C ARG A 86 -9.92 -11.00 14.31
N GLY A 87 -10.28 -10.85 15.58
CA GLY A 87 -10.10 -11.91 16.59
C GLY A 87 -8.66 -12.01 17.12
N SER A 88 -8.22 -13.23 17.45
CA SER A 88 -6.94 -13.50 18.09
C SER A 88 -5.81 -13.86 17.11
N SER A 89 -6.11 -14.23 15.87
CA SER A 89 -5.15 -14.68 14.86
C SER A 89 -5.17 -13.79 13.60
N CYS A 90 -4.11 -13.91 12.80
CA CYS A 90 -4.01 -13.29 11.47
C CYS A 90 -4.27 -14.34 10.39
N PRO A 91 -4.74 -13.94 9.19
CA PRO A 91 -4.93 -14.86 8.08
C PRO A 91 -3.61 -15.52 7.66
N SER A 92 -3.69 -16.67 6.97
CA SER A 92 -2.52 -17.33 6.39
C SER A 92 -1.76 -16.39 5.46
N GLY A 93 -0.43 -16.33 5.60
CA GLY A 93 0.42 -15.38 4.87
C GLY A 93 0.51 -13.99 5.51
N TRP A 94 0.01 -13.82 6.74
CA TRP A 94 0.12 -12.58 7.52
C TRP A 94 0.66 -12.85 8.92
N PHE A 95 1.35 -11.87 9.50
CA PHE A 95 1.86 -11.94 10.87
C PHE A 95 1.29 -10.80 11.73
N SER A 96 1.20 -11.04 13.04
CA SER A 96 0.60 -10.09 13.98
C SER A 96 1.54 -8.91 14.26
N SER A 97 1.01 -7.69 14.18
CA SER A 97 1.68 -6.45 14.59
C SER A 97 0.69 -5.59 15.39
N GLY A 98 0.65 -5.82 16.70
CA GLY A 98 -0.35 -5.20 17.59
C GLY A 98 -1.78 -5.59 17.22
N LYS A 99 -2.63 -4.58 16.96
CA LYS A 99 -4.04 -4.74 16.51
C LYS A 99 -4.18 -4.93 14.99
N TYR A 100 -3.07 -5.15 14.30
CA TYR A 100 -3.02 -5.31 12.86
C TYR A 100 -2.37 -6.64 12.46
N CYS A 101 -2.63 -7.04 11.23
CA CYS A 101 -1.90 -8.09 10.55
C CYS A 101 -1.14 -7.46 9.39
N LEU A 102 0.14 -7.81 9.27
CA LEU A 102 1.01 -7.40 8.18
C LEU A 102 1.23 -8.56 7.23
N GLN A 103 1.15 -8.31 5.93
CA GLN A 103 1.37 -9.34 4.93
C GLN A 103 2.84 -9.76 4.93
N ASN A 104 3.08 -11.05 4.77
CA ASN A 104 4.42 -11.55 4.47
C ASN A 104 4.90 -10.95 3.15
N ARG A 105 6.22 -10.74 3.06
CA ARG A 105 6.86 -10.21 1.85
C ARG A 105 6.75 -11.18 0.69
#